data_AF-A0A210QYG9-F1
#
_entry.id   AF-A0A210QYG9-F1
#
_cell.length_a   1.000
_cell.length_b   1.000
_cell.length_c   1.000
_cell.angle_alpha   90.00
_cell.angle_beta   90.00
_cell.angle_gamma   90.00
#
_symmetry.space_group_name_H-M   'P 1'
#
loop_
_entity.id
_entity.type
_entity.pdbx_description
1 polymer ?
#
loop_
_entity_poly.entity_id
_entity_poly.type
_entity_poly.pdbx_seq_one_letter_code
_entity_poly.pdbx_strand_id
1 'polypeptide(L)'
;MSTSKENMQKLQEEFDLLEAKQQDVRGNFKRLEAAKKEKDAKQVMESLFDQLKEAIGMYDDVAKDMEEMYHDVRKNLGRREDGSVRKRPPLSPEEQEMTYELKAQLMKNVETQNQRLKSEISLHEKMSEAKSQSAQNKKTTEDASLSKTNSLRLMKMFEKKAKDSETKLKDMQSELSKSQQLAKKYQQLYEMEKRKMGGGMEGPSITPISMESDGRGTPKMPNQSSYSFMGTGQRVNDIIRKTEVLLEENDVLKREIHRLKQDNMTLIKKAKHAMTDKDGLLTRLETSEANRKQLYKRLDREKTQHTMLSRSLTRQASDWIVLKKQLAQFDEEYRWSQVGPVNPHGAEQRMHMHQGVKNVYTPKRMLPAESWGQANQTTLNSR
;
A
#
# COMPACT_ATOMS: atom_id res chain seq x y z
N MET A 1 0.07 45.69 -35.87
CA MET A 1 0.60 44.35 -36.19
C MET A 1 1.99 44.08 -35.61
N SER A 2 2.82 45.10 -35.30
CA SER A 2 4.16 44.91 -34.68
C SER A 2 4.11 44.30 -33.26
N THR A 3 3.19 44.79 -32.42
CA THR A 3 3.12 44.42 -30.99
C THR A 3 2.68 42.98 -30.73
N SER A 4 1.76 42.43 -31.53
CA SER A 4 1.30 41.04 -31.36
C SER A 4 2.36 40.01 -31.75
N LYS A 5 3.25 40.35 -32.69
CA LYS A 5 4.35 39.47 -33.09
C LYS A 5 5.47 39.47 -32.05
N GLU A 6 5.78 40.64 -31.48
CA GLU A 6 6.72 40.76 -30.35
C GLU A 6 6.22 40.05 -29.10
N ASN A 7 4.91 40.15 -28.78
CA ASN A 7 4.34 39.46 -27.62
C ASN A 7 4.32 37.93 -27.79
N MET A 8 4.05 37.41 -28.99
CA MET A 8 4.18 35.97 -29.26
C MET A 8 5.63 35.48 -29.13
N GLN A 9 6.59 36.30 -29.55
CA GLN A 9 8.00 35.94 -29.46
C GLN A 9 8.47 35.90 -27.99
N LYS A 10 8.05 36.84 -27.16
CA LYS A 10 8.30 36.81 -25.70
C LYS A 10 7.66 35.59 -25.03
N LEU A 11 6.41 35.28 -25.37
CA LEU A 11 5.72 34.10 -24.83
C LEU A 11 6.46 32.81 -25.19
N GLN A 12 6.98 32.73 -26.42
CA GLN A 12 7.77 31.58 -26.87
C GLN A 12 9.07 31.45 -26.07
N GLU A 13 9.78 32.56 -25.83
CA GLU A 13 11.00 32.57 -25.01
C GLU A 13 10.72 32.14 -23.55
N GLU A 14 9.57 32.53 -23.00
CA GLU A 14 9.14 32.11 -21.66
C GLU A 14 8.76 30.62 -21.59
N PHE A 15 8.11 30.10 -22.62
CA PHE A 15 7.81 28.66 -22.73
C PHE A 15 9.08 27.81 -22.85
N ASP A 16 10.05 28.25 -23.64
CA ASP A 16 11.33 27.55 -23.80
C ASP A 16 12.12 27.54 -22.48
N LEU A 17 12.08 28.64 -21.72
CA LEU A 17 12.69 28.73 -20.38
C LEU A 17 11.99 27.81 -19.36
N LEU A 18 10.67 27.71 -19.43
CA LEU A 18 9.84 26.85 -18.59
C LEU A 18 10.12 25.36 -18.88
N GLU A 19 10.30 25.00 -20.15
CA GLU A 19 10.66 23.63 -20.56
C GLU A 19 12.05 23.24 -20.05
N ALA A 20 13.04 24.14 -20.15
CA ALA A 20 14.37 23.93 -19.61
C ALA A 20 14.35 23.70 -18.08
N LYS A 21 13.60 24.52 -17.34
CA LYS A 21 13.44 24.33 -15.88
C LYS A 21 12.70 23.03 -15.53
N GLN A 22 11.70 22.64 -16.33
CA GLN A 22 11.01 21.36 -16.14
C GLN A 22 11.95 20.17 -16.35
N GLN A 23 12.88 20.28 -17.30
CA GLN A 23 13.90 19.27 -17.55
C GLN A 23 14.90 19.17 -16.38
N ASP A 24 15.30 20.30 -15.78
CA ASP A 24 16.17 20.34 -14.61
C ASP A 24 15.53 19.73 -13.36
N VAL A 25 14.26 20.04 -13.10
CA VAL A 25 13.49 19.43 -11.99
C VAL A 25 13.43 17.91 -12.16
N ARG A 26 13.20 17.42 -13.38
CA ARG A 26 13.23 15.97 -13.68
C ARG A 26 14.62 15.36 -13.46
N GLY A 27 15.69 16.10 -13.78
CA GLY A 27 17.07 15.68 -13.53
C GLY A 27 17.37 15.53 -12.03
N ASN A 28 16.93 16.50 -11.23
CA ASN A 28 17.10 16.49 -9.77
C ASN A 28 16.28 15.39 -9.09
N PHE A 29 15.08 15.07 -9.58
CA PHE A 29 14.29 13.94 -9.09
C PHE A 29 15.02 12.60 -9.28
N LYS A 30 15.67 12.39 -10.44
CA LYS A 30 16.51 11.20 -10.67
C LYS A 30 17.72 11.14 -9.74
N ARG A 31 18.32 12.28 -9.41
CA ARG A 31 19.43 12.36 -8.44
C ARG A 31 18.97 12.05 -7.01
N LEU A 32 17.75 12.48 -6.65
CA LEU A 32 17.14 12.15 -5.36
C LEU A 32 16.88 10.64 -5.23
N GLU A 33 16.37 9.99 -6.27
CA GLU A 33 16.20 8.53 -6.30
C GLU A 33 17.53 7.77 -6.19
N ALA A 34 18.62 8.35 -6.69
CA ALA A 34 19.96 7.76 -6.63
C ALA A 34 20.71 8.04 -5.30
N ALA A 35 20.23 8.98 -4.48
CA ALA A 35 20.91 9.39 -3.25
C ALA A 35 20.79 8.32 -2.15
N LYS A 36 21.92 7.69 -1.79
CA LYS A 36 21.97 6.60 -0.78
C LYS A 36 22.16 7.08 0.67
N LYS A 37 22.46 8.36 0.89
CA LYS A 37 22.70 8.96 2.23
C LYS A 37 21.66 10.03 2.55
N GLU A 38 21.16 10.03 3.78
CA GLU A 38 20.09 10.93 4.24
C GLU A 38 20.45 12.42 4.14
N LYS A 39 21.72 12.77 4.36
CA LYS A 39 22.22 14.15 4.24
C LYS A 39 22.16 14.66 2.80
N ASP A 40 22.51 13.82 1.84
CA ASP A 40 22.51 14.15 0.41
C ASP A 40 21.07 14.26 -0.12
N ALA A 41 20.16 13.39 0.37
CA ALA A 41 18.74 13.45 0.04
C ALA A 41 18.05 14.73 0.56
N LYS A 42 18.41 15.21 1.76
CA LYS A 42 17.90 16.49 2.29
C LYS A 42 18.32 17.67 1.43
N GLN A 43 19.59 17.76 1.04
CA GLN A 43 20.09 18.85 0.23
C GLN A 43 19.47 18.88 -1.18
N VAL A 44 19.23 17.70 -1.77
CA VAL A 44 18.52 17.60 -3.05
C VAL A 44 17.04 17.96 -2.91
N MET A 45 16.37 17.59 -1.80
CA MET A 45 14.98 18.00 -1.55
C MET A 45 14.85 19.52 -1.38
N GLU A 46 15.75 20.16 -0.63
CA GLU A 46 15.73 21.61 -0.43
C GLU A 46 15.90 22.37 -1.75
N SER A 47 16.85 21.93 -2.59
CA SER A 47 17.01 22.45 -3.95
C SER A 47 15.78 22.21 -4.84
N LEU A 48 15.08 21.08 -4.71
CA LEU A 48 13.86 20.80 -5.45
C LEU A 48 12.70 21.70 -4.99
N PHE A 49 12.59 21.99 -3.69
CA PHE A 49 11.58 22.90 -3.17
C PHE A 49 11.76 24.33 -3.68
N ASP A 50 12.99 24.83 -3.69
CA ASP A 50 13.28 26.17 -4.22
C ASP A 50 12.98 26.27 -5.72
N GLN A 51 13.38 25.27 -6.51
CA GLN A 51 13.09 25.21 -7.94
C GLN A 51 11.59 25.09 -8.24
N LEU A 52 10.84 24.30 -7.45
CA LEU A 52 9.38 24.19 -7.60
C LEU A 52 8.70 25.51 -7.27
N LYS A 53 9.15 26.22 -6.24
CA LYS A 53 8.61 27.52 -5.87
C LYS A 53 8.86 28.56 -6.97
N GLU A 54 10.04 28.55 -7.57
CA GLU A 54 10.37 29.42 -8.69
C GLU A 54 9.57 29.08 -9.96
N ALA A 55 9.37 27.79 -10.24
CA ALA A 55 8.54 27.34 -11.36
C ALA A 55 7.08 27.77 -11.19
N ILE A 56 6.52 27.63 -9.98
CA ILE A 56 5.14 28.09 -9.68
C ILE A 56 5.01 29.60 -9.92
N GLY A 57 5.98 30.41 -9.48
CA GLY A 57 5.98 31.84 -9.74
C GLY A 57 5.94 32.18 -11.24
N MET A 58 6.74 31.47 -12.05
CA MET A 58 6.71 31.64 -13.51
C MET A 58 5.39 31.24 -14.15
N TYR A 59 4.74 30.17 -13.68
CA TYR A 59 3.41 29.79 -14.17
C TYR A 59 2.35 30.88 -13.87
N ASP A 60 2.42 31.49 -12.69
CA ASP A 60 1.51 32.57 -12.31
C ASP A 60 1.74 33.84 -13.16
N ASP A 61 2.99 34.15 -13.50
CA ASP A 61 3.33 35.29 -14.36
C ASP A 61 2.88 35.05 -15.81
N VAL A 62 3.13 33.87 -16.37
CA VAL A 62 2.64 33.49 -17.72
C VAL A 62 1.11 33.47 -17.78
N ALA A 63 0.44 33.07 -16.69
CA ALA A 63 -1.02 33.09 -16.62
C ALA A 63 -1.57 34.53 -16.66
N LYS A 64 -0.93 35.48 -15.96
CA LYS A 64 -1.30 36.89 -16.01
C LYS A 64 -1.07 37.48 -17.40
N ASP A 65 0.07 37.20 -18.02
CA ASP A 65 0.39 37.70 -19.35
C ASP A 65 -0.57 37.15 -20.42
N MET A 66 -1.01 35.89 -20.27
CA MET A 66 -2.09 35.35 -21.09
C MET A 66 -3.42 36.05 -20.84
N GLU A 67 -3.81 36.31 -19.60
CA GLU A 67 -5.04 37.07 -19.29
C GLU A 67 -5.03 38.48 -19.90
N GLU A 68 -3.91 39.19 -19.79
CA GLU A 68 -3.72 40.50 -20.42
C GLU A 68 -3.84 40.42 -21.94
N MET A 69 -3.21 39.42 -22.57
CA MET A 69 -3.32 39.19 -24.00
C MET A 69 -4.76 38.87 -24.43
N TYR A 70 -5.48 38.04 -23.67
CA TYR A 70 -6.89 37.75 -23.91
C TYR A 70 -7.74 39.01 -23.80
N HIS A 71 -7.46 39.87 -22.83
CA HIS A 71 -8.16 41.14 -22.67
C HIS A 71 -7.90 42.09 -23.83
N ASP A 72 -6.67 42.18 -24.31
CA ASP A 72 -6.28 43.01 -25.45
C ASP A 72 -6.86 42.50 -26.77
N VAL A 73 -6.84 41.18 -27.00
CA VAL A 73 -7.48 40.56 -28.18
C VAL A 73 -8.99 40.78 -28.14
N ARG A 74 -9.63 40.62 -26.98
CA ARG A 74 -11.08 40.89 -26.80
C ARG A 74 -11.43 42.35 -27.05
N LYS A 75 -10.61 43.28 -26.57
CA LYS A 75 -10.79 44.72 -26.79
C LYS A 75 -10.60 45.11 -28.25
N ASN A 76 -9.65 44.49 -28.94
CA ASN A 76 -9.40 44.70 -30.37
C ASN A 76 -10.45 44.04 -31.28
N LEU A 77 -11.06 42.92 -30.85
CA LEU A 77 -12.21 42.32 -31.52
C LEU A 77 -13.49 43.15 -31.29
N GLY A 78 -13.72 43.65 -30.08
CA GLY A 78 -14.85 44.54 -29.77
C GLY A 78 -14.79 45.89 -30.49
N ARG A 79 -13.58 46.45 -30.73
CA ARG A 79 -13.41 47.67 -31.53
C ARG A 79 -13.57 47.50 -33.03
N ARG A 80 -13.58 46.26 -33.56
CA ARG A 80 -13.80 46.00 -34.99
C ARG A 80 -15.28 45.97 -35.38
N GLU A 81 -16.21 45.88 -34.43
CA GLU A 81 -17.65 45.88 -34.73
C GLU A 81 -18.24 47.29 -34.93
N ASP A 82 -17.56 48.36 -34.47
CA ASP A 82 -18.01 49.76 -34.65
C ASP A 82 -17.51 50.42 -35.95
N GLY A 83 -16.83 49.67 -36.82
CA GLY A 83 -16.26 50.17 -38.07
C GLY A 83 -16.90 49.57 -39.31
N SER A 84 -18.00 50.17 -39.78
CA SER A 84 -18.59 49.94 -41.12
C SER A 84 -19.15 48.52 -41.36
N VAL A 85 -20.36 48.29 -40.82
CA VAL A 85 -21.29 47.32 -41.43
C VAL A 85 -21.71 47.87 -42.79
N ARG A 86 -20.91 47.59 -43.82
CA ARG A 86 -21.43 47.56 -45.20
C ARG A 86 -22.58 46.54 -45.18
N LYS A 87 -23.82 47.01 -45.16
CA LYS A 87 -25.01 46.19 -45.35
C LYS A 87 -24.82 45.41 -46.65
N ARG A 88 -24.43 44.14 -46.53
CA ARG A 88 -24.49 43.22 -47.66
C ARG A 88 -25.95 43.20 -48.13
N PRO A 89 -26.21 43.11 -49.45
CA PRO A 89 -27.56 42.92 -49.94
C PRO A 89 -28.21 41.74 -49.21
N PRO A 90 -29.50 41.81 -48.88
CA PRO A 90 -30.19 40.65 -48.32
C PRO A 90 -30.00 39.47 -49.28
N LEU A 91 -29.42 38.39 -48.75
CA LEU A 91 -29.20 37.14 -49.46
C LEU A 91 -30.54 36.69 -50.09
N SER A 92 -30.49 36.19 -51.32
CA SER A 92 -31.63 35.53 -51.96
C SER A 92 -32.21 34.45 -51.03
N PRO A 93 -33.52 34.16 -51.07
CA PRO A 93 -34.12 33.08 -50.28
C PRO A 93 -33.36 31.74 -50.40
N GLU A 94 -32.88 31.40 -51.59
CA GLU A 94 -32.05 30.19 -51.82
C GLU A 94 -30.66 30.31 -51.17
N GLU A 95 -30.05 31.51 -51.18
CA GLU A 95 -28.76 31.74 -50.52
C GLU A 95 -28.88 31.74 -48.99
N GLN A 96 -30.04 32.15 -48.45
CA GLN A 96 -30.35 32.07 -47.01
C GLN A 96 -30.55 30.62 -46.56
N GLU A 97 -31.23 29.81 -47.37
CA GLU A 97 -31.42 28.38 -47.09
C GLU A 97 -30.09 27.63 -47.14
N MET A 98 -29.27 27.88 -48.17
CA MET A 98 -27.95 27.29 -48.30
C MET A 98 -27.01 27.70 -47.15
N THR A 99 -27.05 28.96 -46.71
CA THR A 99 -26.25 29.39 -45.56
C THR A 99 -26.74 28.78 -44.24
N TYR A 100 -28.05 28.56 -44.09
CA TYR A 100 -28.59 27.83 -42.94
C TYR A 100 -28.14 26.38 -42.91
N GLU A 101 -28.19 25.67 -44.04
CA GLU A 101 -27.70 24.30 -44.16
C GLU A 101 -26.19 24.21 -43.89
N LEU A 102 -25.40 25.12 -44.48
CA LEU A 102 -23.95 25.14 -44.27
C LEU A 102 -23.60 25.41 -42.80
N LYS A 103 -24.33 26.32 -42.14
CA LYS A 103 -24.16 26.62 -40.71
C LYS A 103 -24.56 25.43 -39.83
N ALA A 104 -25.64 24.75 -40.15
CA ALA A 104 -26.07 23.54 -39.44
C ALA A 104 -25.03 22.42 -39.60
N GLN A 105 -24.48 22.25 -40.79
CA GLN A 105 -23.44 21.25 -41.06
C GLN A 105 -22.13 21.58 -40.34
N LEU A 106 -21.71 22.85 -40.31
CA LEU A 106 -20.57 23.32 -39.53
C LEU A 106 -20.77 23.10 -38.03
N MET A 107 -21.93 23.46 -37.48
CA MET A 107 -22.28 23.21 -36.08
C MET A 107 -22.17 21.73 -35.73
N LYS A 108 -22.71 20.85 -36.58
CA LYS A 108 -22.62 19.39 -36.41
C LYS A 108 -21.18 18.88 -36.43
N ASN A 109 -20.34 19.43 -37.31
CA ASN A 109 -18.92 19.09 -37.38
C ASN A 109 -18.17 19.52 -36.12
N VAL A 110 -18.43 20.74 -35.61
CA VAL A 110 -17.86 21.25 -34.35
C VAL A 110 -18.29 20.39 -33.18
N GLU A 111 -19.58 20.03 -33.10
CA GLU A 111 -20.09 19.17 -32.04
C GLU A 111 -19.45 17.78 -32.07
N THR A 112 -19.27 17.20 -33.25
CA THR A 112 -18.59 15.92 -33.44
C THR A 112 -17.11 15.99 -33.04
N GLN A 113 -16.41 17.07 -33.40
CA GLN A 113 -15.02 17.30 -32.96
C GLN A 113 -14.91 17.45 -31.45
N ASN A 114 -15.81 18.20 -30.82
CA ASN A 114 -15.82 18.38 -29.38
C ASN A 114 -16.10 17.05 -28.65
N GLN A 115 -17.02 16.23 -29.16
CA GLN A 115 -17.25 14.88 -28.61
C GLN A 115 -16.01 13.99 -28.74
N ARG A 116 -15.31 14.05 -29.89
CA ARG A 116 -14.03 13.33 -30.08
C ARG A 116 -12.96 13.80 -29.09
N LEU A 117 -12.72 15.10 -28.98
CA LEU A 117 -11.77 15.67 -28.02
C LEU A 117 -12.08 15.24 -26.59
N LYS A 118 -13.36 15.29 -26.19
CA LYS A 118 -13.78 14.85 -24.87
C LYS A 118 -13.50 13.35 -24.62
N SER A 119 -13.72 12.52 -25.63
CA SER A 119 -13.41 11.08 -25.55
C SER A 119 -11.90 10.81 -25.50
N GLU A 120 -11.11 11.59 -26.23
CA GLU A 120 -9.64 11.48 -26.28
C GLU A 120 -9.01 11.89 -24.94
N ILE A 121 -9.46 13.00 -24.36
CA ILE A 121 -9.04 13.42 -23.01
C ILE A 121 -9.36 12.33 -21.98
N SER A 122 -10.58 11.80 -22.00
CA SER A 122 -10.97 10.73 -21.06
C SER A 122 -10.15 9.46 -21.24
N LEU A 123 -9.78 9.13 -22.48
CA LEU A 123 -8.90 7.99 -22.76
C LEU A 123 -7.48 8.22 -22.25
N HIS A 124 -6.93 9.42 -22.41
CA HIS A 124 -5.63 9.80 -21.86
C HIS A 124 -5.61 9.76 -20.32
N GLU A 125 -6.67 10.24 -19.67
CA GLU A 125 -6.83 10.14 -18.22
C GLU A 125 -6.81 8.67 -17.76
N LYS A 126 -7.61 7.81 -18.40
CA LYS A 126 -7.64 6.38 -18.08
C LYS A 126 -6.32 5.68 -18.36
N MET A 127 -5.60 6.05 -19.42
CA MET A 127 -4.27 5.52 -19.70
C MET A 127 -3.25 5.94 -18.63
N SER A 128 -3.32 7.19 -18.17
CA SER A 128 -2.47 7.69 -17.09
C SER A 128 -2.75 6.96 -15.78
N GLU A 129 -4.03 6.77 -15.45
CA GLU A 129 -4.47 6.02 -14.27
C GLU A 129 -4.01 4.56 -14.34
N ALA A 130 -4.17 3.89 -15.48
CA ALA A 130 -3.72 2.52 -15.68
C ALA A 130 -2.20 2.36 -15.52
N LYS A 131 -1.41 3.33 -16.02
CA LYS A 131 0.05 3.35 -15.82
C LYS A 131 0.41 3.51 -14.34
N SER A 132 -0.28 4.41 -13.63
CA SER A 132 -0.09 4.62 -12.19
C SER A 132 -0.43 3.36 -11.39
N GLN A 133 -1.58 2.73 -11.67
CA GLN A 133 -2.00 1.47 -11.04
C GLN A 133 -1.02 0.33 -11.34
N SER A 134 -0.50 0.24 -12.57
CA SER A 134 0.51 -0.76 -12.94
C SER A 134 1.81 -0.59 -12.12
N ALA A 135 2.30 0.64 -11.98
CA ALA A 135 3.46 0.94 -11.15
C ALA A 135 3.23 0.59 -9.67
N GLN A 136 2.04 0.92 -9.14
CA GLN A 136 1.66 0.59 -7.77
C GLN A 136 1.54 -0.92 -7.54
N ASN A 137 0.99 -1.67 -8.50
CA ASN A 137 0.92 -3.13 -8.45
C ASN A 137 2.32 -3.76 -8.45
N LYS A 138 3.24 -3.22 -9.26
CA LYS A 138 4.64 -3.68 -9.28
C LYS A 138 5.31 -3.46 -7.92
N LYS A 139 5.16 -2.28 -7.33
CA LYS A 139 5.69 -1.99 -5.98
C LYS A 139 5.09 -2.92 -4.92
N THR A 140 3.77 -3.12 -4.95
CA THR A 140 3.07 -3.99 -4.00
C THR A 140 3.51 -5.45 -4.10
N THR A 141 3.79 -5.92 -5.31
CA THR A 141 4.31 -7.28 -5.52
C THR A 141 5.75 -7.44 -5.04
N GLU A 142 6.60 -6.43 -5.22
CA GLU A 142 7.95 -6.39 -4.64
C GLU A 142 7.91 -6.40 -3.10
N ASP A 143 7.05 -5.57 -2.49
CA ASP A 143 6.86 -5.51 -1.03
C ASP A 143 6.33 -6.84 -0.46
N ALA A 144 5.39 -7.49 -1.15
CA ALA A 144 4.87 -8.80 -0.78
C ALA A 144 5.97 -9.88 -0.83
N SER A 145 6.83 -9.84 -1.84
CA SER A 145 7.97 -10.76 -1.97
C SER A 145 8.99 -10.58 -0.84
N LEU A 146 9.34 -9.33 -0.52
CA LEU A 146 10.23 -9.00 0.61
C LEU A 146 9.62 -9.44 1.94
N SER A 147 8.34 -9.17 2.17
CA SER A 147 7.61 -9.58 3.38
C SER A 147 7.60 -11.10 3.54
N LYS A 148 7.34 -11.86 2.47
CA LYS A 148 7.39 -13.33 2.47
C LYS A 148 8.79 -13.84 2.82
N THR A 149 9.81 -13.26 2.22
CA THR A 149 11.22 -13.63 2.47
C THR A 149 11.62 -13.35 3.92
N ASN A 150 11.23 -12.20 4.46
CA ASN A 150 11.51 -11.83 5.85
C ASN A 150 10.76 -12.73 6.84
N SER A 151 9.49 -13.02 6.59
CA SER A 151 8.67 -13.94 7.40
C SER A 151 9.30 -15.34 7.45
N LEU A 152 9.79 -15.84 6.32
CA LEU A 152 10.43 -17.14 6.23
C LEU A 152 11.78 -17.18 6.98
N ARG A 153 12.56 -16.08 6.95
CA ARG A 153 13.77 -15.93 7.77
C ARG A 153 13.43 -15.93 9.27
N LEU A 154 12.40 -15.20 9.68
CA LEU A 154 11.97 -15.13 11.07
C LEU A 154 11.47 -16.48 11.59
N MET A 155 10.70 -17.20 10.76
CA MET A 155 10.25 -18.56 11.06
C MET A 155 11.44 -19.50 11.29
N LYS A 156 12.46 -19.47 10.42
CA LYS A 156 13.68 -20.25 10.61
C LYS A 156 14.43 -19.89 11.89
N MET A 157 14.46 -18.61 12.27
CA MET A 157 15.05 -18.19 13.54
C MET A 157 14.29 -18.73 14.75
N PHE A 158 12.95 -18.68 14.72
CA PHE A 158 12.12 -19.25 15.78
C PHE A 158 12.27 -20.76 15.87
N GLU A 159 12.31 -21.45 14.72
CA GLU A 159 12.53 -22.89 14.69
C GLU A 159 13.89 -23.28 15.28
N LYS A 160 14.95 -22.54 14.92
CA LYS A 160 16.27 -22.73 15.52
C LYS A 160 16.23 -22.51 17.04
N LYS A 161 15.65 -21.40 17.49
CA LYS A 161 15.54 -21.09 18.92
C LYS A 161 14.72 -22.13 19.69
N ALA A 162 13.68 -22.68 19.08
CA ALA A 162 12.89 -23.77 19.64
C ALA A 162 13.74 -25.04 19.81
N LYS A 163 14.50 -25.45 18.78
CA LYS A 163 15.43 -26.59 18.85
C LYS A 163 16.52 -26.41 19.91
N ASP A 164 17.11 -25.22 19.99
CA ASP A 164 18.12 -24.89 21.00
C ASP A 164 17.53 -24.99 22.43
N SER A 165 16.30 -24.50 22.61
CA SER A 165 15.58 -24.57 23.90
C SER A 165 15.20 -26.01 24.27
N GLU A 166 14.78 -26.81 23.30
CA GLU A 166 14.45 -28.23 23.50
C GLU A 166 15.69 -29.03 23.91
N THR A 167 16.84 -28.75 23.29
CA THR A 167 18.13 -29.37 23.65
C THR A 167 18.50 -29.02 25.08
N LYS A 168 18.41 -27.73 25.45
CA LYS A 168 18.66 -27.29 26.82
C LYS A 168 17.73 -27.94 27.84
N LEU A 169 16.45 -28.13 27.49
CA LEU A 169 15.47 -28.81 28.35
C LEU A 169 15.86 -30.28 28.57
N LYS A 170 16.27 -30.98 27.50
CA LYS A 170 16.75 -32.37 27.60
C LYS A 170 17.99 -32.48 28.51
N ASP A 171 18.93 -31.55 28.39
CA ASP A 171 20.12 -31.52 29.24
C ASP A 171 19.74 -31.30 30.71
N MET A 172 18.89 -30.31 31.00
CA MET A 172 18.38 -30.07 32.35
C MET A 172 17.61 -31.26 32.93
N GLN A 173 16.83 -31.96 32.10
CA GLN A 173 16.09 -33.15 32.52
C GLN A 173 17.04 -34.32 32.83
N SER A 174 18.11 -34.48 32.06
CA SER A 174 19.18 -35.45 32.33
C SER A 174 19.88 -35.16 33.65
N GLU A 175 20.22 -33.89 33.90
CA GLU A 175 20.87 -33.46 35.14
C GLU A 175 19.96 -33.64 36.37
N LEU A 176 18.67 -33.30 36.24
CA LEU A 176 17.67 -33.58 37.27
C LEU A 176 17.57 -35.07 37.58
N SER A 177 17.56 -35.93 36.55
CA SER A 177 17.54 -37.38 36.73
C SER A 177 18.78 -37.89 37.48
N LYS A 178 19.97 -37.40 37.14
CA LYS A 178 21.22 -37.72 37.86
C LYS A 178 21.15 -37.28 39.32
N SER A 179 20.67 -36.07 39.58
CA SER A 179 20.49 -35.53 40.94
C SER A 179 19.50 -36.37 41.76
N GLN A 180 18.36 -36.74 41.18
CA GLN A 180 17.39 -37.63 41.82
C GLN A 180 17.97 -39.01 42.14
N GLN A 181 18.76 -39.60 41.24
CA GLN A 181 19.46 -40.86 41.51
C GLN A 181 20.47 -40.73 42.64
N LEU A 182 21.22 -39.63 42.69
CA LEU A 182 22.19 -39.36 43.75
C LEU A 182 21.49 -39.17 45.11
N ALA A 183 20.39 -38.42 45.14
CA ALA A 183 19.57 -38.25 46.34
C ALA A 183 19.05 -39.60 46.86
N LYS A 184 18.57 -40.48 45.98
CA LYS A 184 18.17 -41.85 46.34
C LYS A 184 19.34 -42.65 46.93
N LYS A 185 20.54 -42.56 46.35
CA LYS A 185 21.74 -43.23 46.91
C LYS A 185 22.08 -42.70 48.31
N TYR A 186 22.05 -41.39 48.52
CA TYR A 186 22.29 -40.82 49.85
C TYR A 186 21.22 -41.22 50.86
N GLN A 187 19.95 -41.28 50.46
CA GLN A 187 18.88 -41.79 51.31
C GLN A 187 19.11 -43.26 51.69
N GLN A 188 19.51 -44.11 50.75
CA GLN A 188 19.86 -45.51 51.03
C GLN A 188 21.06 -45.61 51.98
N LEU A 189 22.11 -44.81 51.78
CA LEU A 189 23.27 -44.75 52.68
C LEU A 189 22.86 -44.34 54.09
N TYR A 190 22.02 -43.30 54.21
CA TYR A 190 21.48 -42.84 55.48
C TYR A 190 20.64 -43.92 56.17
N GLU A 191 19.78 -44.63 55.45
CA GLU A 191 18.99 -45.73 56.00
C GLU A 191 19.88 -46.91 56.44
N MET A 192 20.93 -47.24 55.69
CA MET A 192 21.91 -48.25 56.09
C MET A 192 22.66 -47.83 57.35
N GLU A 193 23.09 -46.57 57.45
CA GLU A 193 23.76 -46.04 58.64
C GLU A 193 22.81 -46.03 59.84
N LYS A 194 21.56 -45.63 59.64
CA LYS A 194 20.50 -45.70 60.65
C LYS A 194 20.25 -47.15 61.11
N ARG A 195 20.30 -48.14 60.22
CA ARG A 195 20.18 -49.56 60.58
C ARG A 195 21.42 -50.07 61.33
N LYS A 196 22.62 -49.61 60.98
CA LYS A 196 23.86 -49.91 61.71
C LYS A 196 23.87 -49.30 63.11
N MET A 197 23.42 -48.05 63.23
CA MET A 197 23.30 -47.32 64.51
C MET A 197 22.07 -47.77 65.32
N GLY A 198 21.03 -48.30 64.66
CA GLY A 198 19.82 -48.84 65.27
C GLY A 198 19.96 -50.24 65.85
N GLY A 199 21.17 -50.80 65.88
CA GLY A 199 21.51 -52.05 66.59
C GLY A 199 21.86 -51.85 68.08
N GLY A 200 21.89 -50.62 68.59
CA GLY A 200 22.20 -50.41 70.01
C GLY A 200 22.17 -48.95 70.44
N MET A 201 20.98 -48.44 70.77
CA MET A 201 20.71 -47.55 71.90
C MET A 201 19.35 -46.88 71.66
N GLU A 202 18.34 -47.41 72.34
CA GLU A 202 17.22 -46.59 72.76
C GLU A 202 17.76 -45.54 73.75
N GLY A 203 17.52 -44.26 73.46
CA GLY A 203 17.87 -43.15 74.34
C GLY A 203 16.85 -42.02 74.15
N PRO A 204 16.39 -41.38 75.23
CA PRO A 204 15.01 -40.97 75.37
C PRO A 204 14.72 -39.55 74.88
N SER A 205 13.47 -39.39 74.45
CA SER A 205 12.79 -38.11 74.26
C SER A 205 12.89 -37.24 75.52
N ILE A 206 13.49 -36.05 75.41
CA ILE A 206 13.46 -35.04 76.47
C ILE A 206 12.47 -33.94 76.08
N THR A 207 11.32 -33.95 76.72
CA THR A 207 10.41 -32.81 76.92
C THR A 207 11.02 -31.82 77.92
N PRO A 208 10.78 -30.49 77.80
CA PRO A 208 11.36 -29.51 78.71
C PRO A 208 10.50 -29.35 79.97
N ILE A 209 11.12 -29.48 81.15
CA ILE A 209 10.50 -29.15 82.44
C ILE A 209 11.06 -27.81 82.94
N SER A 210 10.12 -26.91 83.22
CA SER A 210 10.26 -25.67 84.00
C SER A 210 10.34 -26.00 85.49
N MET A 211 11.24 -25.37 86.25
CA MET A 211 10.89 -24.64 87.47
C MET A 211 12.11 -24.04 88.20
N GLU A 212 11.84 -22.83 88.69
CA GLU A 212 12.41 -22.06 89.79
C GLU A 212 13.08 -22.84 90.93
N SER A 213 14.09 -22.22 91.56
CA SER A 213 14.15 -22.01 93.02
C SER A 213 15.53 -21.49 93.45
N ASP A 214 15.48 -20.41 94.22
CA ASP A 214 16.57 -19.73 94.92
C ASP A 214 17.45 -20.64 95.81
N GLY A 215 18.69 -20.23 96.05
CA GLY A 215 19.52 -20.81 97.11
C GLY A 215 20.98 -20.35 97.12
N ARG A 216 21.28 -19.39 97.99
CA ARG A 216 22.60 -18.79 98.26
C ARG A 216 23.68 -19.81 98.65
N GLY A 217 24.95 -19.51 98.33
CA GLY A 217 26.09 -19.96 99.12
C GLY A 217 27.37 -20.32 98.35
N THR A 218 28.24 -19.34 98.11
CA THR A 218 29.68 -19.55 97.84
C THR A 218 30.48 -19.52 99.16
N PRO A 219 31.79 -19.83 99.22
CA PRO A 219 32.64 -20.73 98.41
C PRO A 219 33.62 -21.58 99.26
N LYS A 220 34.20 -22.66 98.69
CA LYS A 220 35.63 -23.02 98.88
C LYS A 220 36.02 -24.21 98.01
N MET A 221 36.92 -23.96 97.07
CA MET A 221 37.66 -24.97 96.32
C MET A 221 38.81 -25.52 97.16
N PRO A 222 39.14 -26.80 96.99
CA PRO A 222 40.51 -27.19 96.69
C PRO A 222 40.60 -27.98 95.38
N ASN A 223 41.70 -27.74 94.65
CA ASN A 223 42.31 -28.57 93.59
C ASN A 223 42.00 -30.08 93.75
N GLN A 224 41.79 -30.92 92.74
CA GLN A 224 42.38 -30.97 91.40
C GLN A 224 41.75 -32.15 90.65
N SER A 225 41.77 -32.09 89.31
CA SER A 225 41.77 -33.24 88.40
C SER A 225 40.55 -34.17 88.46
N SER A 226 39.54 -33.84 87.66
CA SER A 226 38.95 -34.82 86.76
C SER A 226 38.53 -34.09 85.50
N TYR A 227 39.26 -34.39 84.41
CA TYR A 227 38.74 -34.34 83.05
C TYR A 227 37.25 -34.69 83.05
N SER A 228 36.48 -34.00 82.20
CA SER A 228 35.06 -34.26 81.86
C SER A 228 34.06 -33.26 82.43
N PHE A 229 34.08 -32.02 81.92
CA PHE A 229 32.82 -31.30 81.69
C PHE A 229 32.96 -30.18 80.64
N MET A 230 33.48 -30.51 79.46
CA MET A 230 33.10 -29.77 78.26
C MET A 230 32.03 -30.58 77.53
N GLY A 231 30.79 -30.37 77.91
CA GLY A 231 29.64 -30.59 77.02
C GLY A 231 29.49 -29.45 76.01
N THR A 232 30.59 -28.99 75.40
CA THR A 232 30.67 -27.74 74.62
C THR A 232 31.64 -27.88 73.46
N GLY A 233 31.37 -28.85 72.58
CA GLY A 233 32.27 -29.26 71.49
C GLY A 233 32.23 -28.39 70.23
N GLN A 234 32.26 -27.06 70.35
CA GLN A 234 32.70 -26.19 69.26
C GLN A 234 33.89 -25.41 69.76
N ARG A 235 35.10 -25.72 69.26
CA ARG A 235 36.28 -24.93 69.59
C ARG A 235 36.04 -23.53 69.01
N VAL A 236 36.48 -22.48 69.70
CA VAL A 236 36.34 -21.08 69.23
C VAL A 236 36.81 -20.91 67.77
N ASN A 237 37.87 -21.64 67.39
CA ASN A 237 38.38 -21.68 66.02
C ASN A 237 37.42 -22.29 64.99
N ASP A 238 36.54 -23.22 65.38
CA ASP A 238 35.51 -23.79 64.50
C ASP A 238 34.36 -22.78 64.27
N ILE A 239 34.03 -21.98 65.28
CA ILE A 239 33.04 -20.91 65.19
C ILE A 239 33.57 -19.78 64.28
N ILE A 240 34.84 -19.40 64.42
CA ILE A 240 35.48 -18.40 63.56
C ILE A 240 35.46 -18.85 62.10
N ARG A 241 35.92 -20.07 61.80
CA ARG A 241 35.91 -20.63 60.43
C ARG A 241 34.51 -20.68 59.84
N LYS A 242 33.51 -21.08 60.63
CA LYS A 242 32.12 -21.10 60.17
C LYS A 242 31.59 -19.69 59.89
N THR A 243 31.98 -18.71 60.70
CA THR A 243 31.58 -17.31 60.51
C THR A 243 32.21 -16.71 59.26
N GLU A 244 33.48 -17.03 58.98
CA GLU A 244 34.17 -16.63 57.74
C GLU A 244 33.47 -17.20 56.50
N VAL A 245 33.14 -18.49 56.49
CA VAL A 245 32.39 -19.11 55.38
C VAL A 245 31.01 -18.46 55.21
N LEU A 246 30.30 -18.18 56.31
CA LEU A 246 29.01 -17.50 56.25
C LEU A 246 29.11 -16.06 55.73
N LEU A 247 30.21 -15.34 56.02
CA LEU A 247 30.47 -14.02 55.48
C LEU A 247 30.72 -14.07 53.97
N GLU A 248 31.52 -15.03 53.51
CA GLU A 248 31.76 -15.26 52.07
C GLU A 248 30.46 -15.62 51.34
N GLU A 249 29.66 -16.53 51.89
CA GLU A 249 28.34 -16.88 51.35
C GLU A 249 27.41 -15.67 51.32
N ASN A 250 27.40 -14.84 52.36
CA ASN A 250 26.61 -13.61 52.42
C ASN A 250 26.99 -12.63 51.30
N ASP A 251 28.28 -12.50 51.01
CA ASP A 251 28.78 -11.64 49.94
C ASP A 251 28.52 -12.20 48.53
N VAL A 252 28.50 -13.52 48.36
CA VAL A 252 28.00 -14.17 47.13
C VAL A 252 26.50 -13.88 46.94
N LEU A 253 25.70 -14.05 47.99
CA LEU A 253 24.25 -13.79 47.95
C LEU A 253 23.95 -12.31 47.66
N LYS A 254 24.68 -11.37 48.25
CA LYS A 254 24.56 -9.93 47.93
C LYS A 254 24.83 -9.63 46.47
N ARG A 255 25.89 -10.23 45.89
CA ARG A 255 26.22 -10.08 44.47
C ARG A 255 25.12 -10.65 43.57
N GLU A 256 24.58 -11.81 43.93
CA GLU A 256 23.48 -12.42 43.16
C GLU A 256 22.20 -11.60 43.24
N ILE A 257 21.85 -11.04 44.41
CA ILE A 257 20.72 -10.11 44.56
C ILE A 257 20.91 -8.89 43.65
N HIS A 258 22.12 -8.33 43.58
CA HIS A 258 22.40 -7.20 42.71
C HIS A 258 22.25 -7.56 41.23
N ARG A 259 22.78 -8.72 40.82
CA ARG A 259 22.64 -9.27 39.46
C ARG A 259 21.17 -9.46 39.09
N LEU A 260 20.38 -10.09 39.95
CA LEU A 260 18.95 -10.32 39.74
C LEU A 260 18.16 -9.01 39.65
N LYS A 261 18.51 -7.98 40.43
CA LYS A 261 17.90 -6.64 40.32
C LYS A 261 18.19 -6.01 38.95
N GLN A 262 19.41 -6.14 38.45
CA GLN A 262 19.78 -5.61 37.13
C GLN A 262 19.09 -6.35 35.98
N ASP A 263 19.00 -7.68 36.09
CA ASP A 263 18.27 -8.51 35.12
C ASP A 263 16.78 -8.15 35.11
N ASN A 264 16.15 -8.03 36.28
CA ASN A 264 14.75 -7.60 36.39
C ASN A 264 14.51 -6.21 35.80
N MET A 265 15.41 -5.25 36.05
CA MET A 265 15.31 -3.93 35.43
C MET A 265 15.36 -4.01 33.89
N THR A 266 16.24 -4.85 33.36
CA THR A 266 16.37 -5.06 31.91
C THR A 266 15.13 -5.74 31.32
N LEU A 267 14.59 -6.75 32.01
CA LEU A 267 13.35 -7.43 31.61
C LEU A 267 12.16 -6.48 31.62
N ILE A 268 12.03 -5.63 32.65
CA ILE A 268 10.98 -4.60 32.72
C ILE A 268 11.10 -3.62 31.56
N LYS A 269 12.32 -3.16 31.22
CA LYS A 269 12.52 -2.28 30.06
C LYS A 269 12.10 -2.96 28.77
N LYS A 270 12.49 -4.22 28.56
CA LYS A 270 12.08 -5.01 27.38
C LYS A 270 10.57 -5.21 27.31
N ALA A 271 9.93 -5.51 28.44
CA ALA A 271 8.47 -5.65 28.52
C ALA A 271 7.75 -4.35 28.15
N LYS A 272 8.22 -3.21 28.65
CA LYS A 272 7.66 -1.89 28.28
C LYS A 272 7.78 -1.61 26.78
N HIS A 273 8.94 -1.86 26.17
CA HIS A 273 9.11 -1.69 24.72
C HIS A 273 8.18 -2.62 23.94
N ALA A 274 8.09 -3.89 24.32
CA ALA A 274 7.18 -4.84 23.68
C ALA A 274 5.69 -4.42 23.80
N MET A 275 5.29 -3.81 24.91
CA MET A 275 3.94 -3.25 25.07
C MET A 275 3.71 -2.07 24.14
N THR A 276 4.66 -1.14 24.04
CA THR A 276 4.57 0.00 23.12
C THR A 276 4.52 -0.46 21.66
N ASP A 277 5.32 -1.46 21.28
CA ASP A 277 5.29 -2.05 19.94
C ASP A 277 3.94 -2.72 19.67
N LYS A 278 3.39 -3.45 20.64
CA LYS A 278 2.06 -4.08 20.55
C LYS A 278 0.98 -3.02 20.28
N ASP A 279 0.99 -1.93 21.03
CA ASP A 279 0.00 -0.85 20.88
C ASP A 279 0.17 -0.15 19.52
N GLY A 280 1.41 0.09 19.09
CA GLY A 280 1.70 0.65 17.76
C GLY A 280 1.25 -0.24 16.60
N LEU A 281 1.39 -1.57 16.73
CA LEU A 281 0.87 -2.54 15.75
C LEU A 281 -0.66 -2.55 15.72
N LEU A 282 -1.30 -2.43 16.88
CA LEU A 282 -2.75 -2.41 17.01
C LEU A 282 -3.35 -1.19 16.30
N THR A 283 -2.79 0.01 16.49
CA THR A 283 -3.22 1.23 15.78
C THR A 283 -3.06 1.11 14.26
N ARG A 284 -1.96 0.50 13.78
CA ARG A 284 -1.76 0.26 12.35
C ARG A 284 -2.79 -0.72 11.80
N LEU A 285 -3.14 -1.75 12.56
CA LEU A 285 -4.17 -2.72 12.20
C LEU A 285 -5.54 -2.04 12.09
N GLU A 286 -5.92 -1.22 13.07
CA GLU A 286 -7.18 -0.47 13.05
C GLU A 286 -7.27 0.46 11.82
N THR A 287 -6.18 1.16 11.50
CA THR A 287 -6.11 2.02 10.31
C THR A 287 -6.25 1.20 9.02
N SER A 288 -5.58 0.05 8.95
CA SER A 288 -5.70 -0.88 7.82
C SER A 288 -7.12 -1.42 7.66
N GLU A 289 -7.78 -1.76 8.77
CA GLU A 289 -9.18 -2.20 8.78
C GLU A 289 -10.14 -1.10 8.31
N ALA A 290 -9.93 0.14 8.74
CA ALA A 290 -10.71 1.29 8.29
C ALA A 290 -10.56 1.52 6.78
N ASN A 291 -9.32 1.48 6.27
CA ASN A 291 -9.02 1.62 4.85
C ASN A 291 -9.67 0.48 4.03
N ARG A 292 -9.59 -0.76 4.53
CA ARG A 292 -10.25 -1.92 3.91
C ARG A 292 -11.76 -1.73 3.81
N LYS A 293 -12.42 -1.24 4.87
CA LYS A 293 -13.86 -0.92 4.84
C LYS A 293 -14.20 0.16 3.82
N GLN A 294 -13.36 1.20 3.68
CA GLN A 294 -13.57 2.24 2.67
C GLN A 294 -13.41 1.71 1.24
N LEU A 295 -12.41 0.85 0.99
CA LEU A 295 -12.21 0.21 -0.31
C LEU A 295 -13.40 -0.66 -0.70
N TYR A 296 -13.95 -1.46 0.23
CA TYR A 296 -15.16 -2.24 -0.02
C TYR A 296 -16.36 -1.35 -0.40
N LYS A 297 -16.55 -0.21 0.28
CA LYS A 297 -17.61 0.75 -0.08
C LYS A 297 -17.41 1.35 -1.47
N ARG A 298 -16.18 1.68 -1.86
CA ARG A 298 -15.88 2.17 -3.22
C ARG A 298 -16.13 1.10 -4.28
N LEU A 299 -15.69 -0.13 -4.04
CA LEU A 299 -15.91 -1.25 -4.94
C LEU A 299 -17.41 -1.51 -5.16
N ASP A 300 -18.23 -1.43 -4.13
CA ASP A 300 -19.68 -1.62 -4.25
C ASP A 300 -20.35 -0.51 -5.08
N ARG A 301 -19.91 0.74 -4.90
CA ARG A 301 -20.33 1.89 -5.74
C ARG A 301 -19.94 1.69 -7.20
N GLU A 302 -18.71 1.25 -7.46
CA GLU A 302 -18.25 0.98 -8.83
C GLU A 302 -19.04 -0.17 -9.47
N LYS A 303 -19.34 -1.24 -8.73
CA LYS A 303 -20.17 -2.35 -9.21
C LYS A 303 -21.59 -1.90 -9.57
N THR A 304 -22.19 -1.06 -8.73
CA THR A 304 -23.53 -0.52 -8.99
C THR A 304 -23.52 0.42 -10.19
N GLN A 305 -22.54 1.32 -10.30
CA GLN A 305 -22.36 2.17 -11.48
C GLN A 305 -22.15 1.35 -12.76
N HIS A 306 -21.23 0.40 -12.74
CA HIS A 306 -20.98 -0.51 -13.88
C HIS A 306 -22.27 -1.23 -14.30
N THR A 307 -23.06 -1.72 -13.34
CA THR A 307 -24.34 -2.37 -13.63
C THR A 307 -25.34 -1.41 -14.30
N MET A 308 -25.43 -0.16 -13.82
CA MET A 308 -26.28 0.87 -14.45
C MET A 308 -25.83 1.20 -15.87
N LEU A 309 -24.54 1.43 -16.08
CA LEU A 309 -23.99 1.71 -17.42
C LEU A 309 -24.20 0.52 -18.36
N SER A 310 -23.94 -0.71 -17.90
CA SER A 310 -24.16 -1.93 -18.69
C SER A 310 -25.62 -2.08 -19.11
N ARG A 311 -26.58 -1.82 -18.20
CA ARG A 311 -28.01 -1.79 -18.53
C ARG A 311 -28.35 -0.69 -19.55
N SER A 312 -27.80 0.52 -19.37
CA SER A 312 -28.00 1.65 -20.28
C SER A 312 -27.49 1.35 -21.69
N LEU A 313 -26.26 0.84 -21.80
CA LEU A 313 -25.66 0.43 -23.07
C LEU A 313 -26.45 -0.68 -23.75
N THR A 314 -26.91 -1.67 -23.00
CA THR A 314 -27.76 -2.75 -23.54
C THR A 314 -29.09 -2.21 -24.08
N ARG A 315 -29.68 -1.24 -23.39
CA ARG A 315 -30.91 -0.57 -23.85
C ARG A 315 -30.66 0.24 -25.10
N GLN A 316 -29.62 1.07 -25.13
CA GLN A 316 -29.25 1.85 -26.33
C GLN A 316 -28.96 0.95 -27.54
N ALA A 317 -28.25 -0.17 -27.34
CA ALA A 317 -28.02 -1.14 -28.39
C ALA A 317 -29.34 -1.75 -28.91
N SER A 318 -30.28 -2.06 -28.01
CA SER A 318 -31.60 -2.58 -28.38
C SER A 318 -32.42 -1.54 -29.15
N ASP A 319 -32.46 -0.30 -28.68
CA ASP A 319 -33.18 0.80 -29.34
C ASP A 319 -32.61 1.07 -30.74
N TRP A 320 -31.27 1.01 -30.89
CA TRP A 320 -30.62 1.16 -32.18
C TRP A 320 -30.97 0.02 -33.15
N ILE A 321 -31.01 -1.23 -32.67
CA ILE A 321 -31.44 -2.37 -33.48
C ILE A 321 -32.88 -2.18 -33.96
N VAL A 322 -33.78 -1.74 -33.07
CA VAL A 322 -35.18 -1.47 -33.43
C VAL A 322 -35.28 -0.36 -34.46
N LEU A 323 -34.58 0.76 -34.26
CA LEU A 323 -34.55 1.87 -35.22
C LEU A 323 -34.06 1.43 -36.60
N LYS A 324 -33.00 0.60 -36.66
CA LYS A 324 -32.50 0.06 -37.92
C LYS A 324 -33.49 -0.86 -38.61
N LYS A 325 -34.24 -1.66 -37.85
CA LYS A 325 -35.33 -2.49 -38.41
C LYS A 325 -36.46 -1.63 -38.97
N GLN A 326 -36.87 -0.58 -38.26
CA GLN A 326 -37.91 0.34 -38.73
C GLN A 326 -37.49 1.09 -40.00
N LEU A 327 -36.24 1.58 -40.06
CA LEU A 327 -35.71 2.22 -41.27
C LEU A 327 -35.69 1.24 -42.45
N ALA A 328 -35.26 -0.01 -42.24
CA ALA A 328 -35.29 -1.02 -43.29
C ALA A 328 -36.71 -1.34 -43.76
N GLN A 329 -37.69 -1.41 -42.85
CA GLN A 329 -39.11 -1.58 -43.21
C GLN A 329 -39.63 -0.39 -44.02
N PHE A 330 -39.30 0.84 -43.62
CA PHE A 330 -39.71 2.04 -44.34
C PHE A 330 -39.10 2.09 -45.75
N ASP A 331 -37.81 1.75 -45.90
CA ASP A 331 -37.15 1.65 -47.21
C ASP A 331 -37.82 0.57 -48.09
N GLU A 332 -38.22 -0.56 -47.51
CA GLU A 332 -38.93 -1.63 -48.20
C GLU A 332 -40.32 -1.16 -48.66
N GLU A 333 -41.12 -0.55 -47.77
CA GLU A 333 -42.42 0.03 -48.08
C GLU A 333 -42.32 1.12 -49.15
N TYR A 334 -41.31 1.98 -49.05
CA TYR A 334 -41.03 3.01 -50.04
C TYR A 334 -40.73 2.39 -51.41
N ARG A 335 -39.88 1.36 -51.47
CA ARG A 335 -39.61 0.62 -52.72
C ARG A 335 -40.87 0.00 -53.30
N TRP A 336 -41.73 -0.61 -52.48
CA TRP A 336 -43.00 -1.18 -52.94
C TRP A 336 -43.99 -0.10 -53.41
N SER A 337 -44.00 1.07 -52.78
CA SER A 337 -44.86 2.20 -53.17
C SER A 337 -44.48 2.78 -54.55
N GLN A 338 -43.22 2.65 -54.96
CA GLN A 338 -42.75 3.05 -56.29
C GLN A 338 -43.16 2.06 -57.39
N VAL A 339 -43.58 0.84 -57.04
CA VAL A 339 -44.09 -0.13 -58.00
C VAL A 339 -45.55 0.23 -58.29
N GLY A 340 -45.78 1.10 -59.28
CA GLY A 340 -47.12 1.47 -59.73
C GLY A 340 -47.94 0.25 -60.20
N PRO A 341 -49.28 0.36 -60.24
CA PRO A 341 -50.15 -0.72 -60.67
C PRO A 341 -49.78 -1.17 -62.10
N VAL A 342 -49.29 -2.41 -62.19
CA VAL A 342 -48.89 -3.01 -63.45
C VAL A 342 -50.15 -3.41 -64.20
N ASN A 343 -50.44 -2.72 -65.30
CA ASN A 343 -51.60 -3.02 -66.14
C ASN A 343 -51.51 -4.49 -66.64
N PRO A 344 -52.48 -5.37 -66.32
CA PRO A 344 -52.39 -6.80 -66.58
C PRO A 344 -52.30 -7.15 -68.08
N HIS A 345 -52.78 -6.27 -68.95
CA HIS A 345 -52.79 -6.45 -70.40
C HIS A 345 -51.42 -6.25 -71.10
N GLY A 346 -50.38 -5.83 -70.37
CA GLY A 346 -49.03 -5.61 -70.92
C GLY A 346 -47.97 -6.62 -70.45
N ALA A 347 -48.38 -7.70 -69.77
CA ALA A 347 -47.44 -8.66 -69.17
C ALA A 347 -46.61 -9.42 -70.22
N GLU A 348 -47.21 -9.77 -71.36
CA GLU A 348 -46.51 -10.44 -72.46
C GLU A 348 -45.44 -9.57 -73.12
N GLN A 349 -45.72 -8.28 -73.38
CA GLN A 349 -44.74 -7.38 -74.01
C GLN A 349 -43.53 -7.09 -73.12
N ARG A 350 -43.69 -7.15 -71.78
CA ARG A 350 -42.59 -6.96 -70.83
C ARG A 350 -41.69 -8.18 -70.68
N MET A 351 -42.19 -9.40 -70.92
CA MET A 351 -41.35 -10.61 -70.91
C MET A 351 -40.33 -10.64 -72.05
N HIS A 352 -40.60 -9.95 -73.16
CA HIS A 352 -39.74 -10.00 -74.35
C HIS A 352 -38.80 -8.80 -74.51
N MET A 353 -39.00 -7.71 -73.76
CA MET A 353 -38.20 -6.47 -73.89
C MET A 353 -37.12 -6.30 -72.83
N HIS A 354 -37.17 -7.03 -71.72
CA HIS A 354 -36.11 -7.00 -70.72
C HIS A 354 -35.31 -8.30 -70.74
N GLN A 355 -34.12 -8.27 -71.33
CA GLN A 355 -33.05 -9.13 -70.84
C GLN A 355 -32.80 -8.74 -69.39
N GLY A 356 -33.48 -9.41 -68.46
CA GLY A 356 -33.26 -9.23 -67.04
C GLY A 356 -31.77 -9.44 -66.78
N VAL A 357 -31.08 -8.37 -66.36
CA VAL A 357 -29.75 -8.51 -65.77
C VAL A 357 -29.96 -9.48 -64.61
N LYS A 358 -29.48 -10.72 -64.78
CA LYS A 358 -29.53 -11.73 -63.73
C LYS A 358 -28.98 -11.07 -62.47
N ASN A 359 -29.72 -11.16 -61.36
CA ASN A 359 -29.18 -10.83 -60.05
C ASN A 359 -27.99 -11.76 -59.79
N VAL A 360 -26.81 -11.35 -60.25
CA VAL A 360 -25.54 -11.88 -59.78
C VAL A 360 -25.48 -11.38 -58.34
N TYR A 361 -25.74 -12.28 -57.40
CA TYR A 361 -25.43 -12.04 -56.01
C TYR A 361 -23.91 -11.88 -55.92
N THR A 362 -23.41 -10.68 -56.17
CA THR A 362 -22.08 -10.29 -55.72
C THR A 362 -22.21 -10.13 -54.20
N PRO A 363 -21.59 -11.01 -53.40
CA PRO A 363 -21.54 -10.78 -51.97
C PRO A 363 -20.98 -9.37 -51.77
N LYS A 364 -21.64 -8.54 -50.95
CA LYS A 364 -21.03 -7.29 -50.47
C LYS A 364 -19.62 -7.65 -50.05
N ARG A 365 -18.60 -7.05 -50.68
CA ARG A 365 -17.19 -7.23 -50.28
C ARG A 365 -17.15 -6.94 -48.78
N MET A 366 -17.11 -7.99 -47.98
CA MET A 366 -16.81 -7.86 -46.57
C MET A 366 -15.37 -7.39 -46.56
N LEU A 367 -15.18 -6.11 -46.21
CA LEU A 367 -13.85 -5.59 -45.95
C LEU A 367 -13.18 -6.58 -44.97
N PRO A 368 -11.95 -7.04 -45.24
CA PRO A 368 -11.25 -7.94 -44.34
C PRO A 368 -11.25 -7.31 -42.94
N ALA A 369 -11.62 -8.07 -41.91
CA ALA A 369 -11.65 -7.59 -40.53
C ALA A 369 -10.29 -7.02 -40.08
N GLU A 370 -9.22 -7.36 -40.78
CA GLU A 370 -7.85 -6.85 -40.62
C GLU A 370 -7.72 -5.34 -40.89
N SER A 371 -8.59 -4.71 -41.69
CA SER A 371 -8.53 -3.27 -41.96
C SER A 371 -8.93 -2.40 -40.76
N TRP A 372 -9.55 -2.99 -39.74
CA TRP A 372 -9.84 -2.30 -38.47
C TRP A 372 -8.66 -2.34 -37.49
N GLY A 373 -7.66 -3.19 -37.73
CA GLY A 373 -6.47 -3.34 -36.88
C GLY A 373 -5.24 -2.52 -37.31
N GLN A 374 -5.18 -2.05 -38.56
CA GLN A 374 -3.98 -1.39 -39.10
C GLN A 374 -3.92 0.14 -38.95
N ALA A 375 -5.00 0.80 -38.54
CA ALA A 375 -4.99 2.26 -38.34
C ALA A 375 -4.09 2.74 -37.18
N ASN A 376 -3.52 1.83 -36.40
CA ASN A 376 -2.63 2.14 -35.25
C ASN A 376 -1.14 1.85 -35.49
N GLN A 377 -0.69 1.48 -36.70
CA GLN A 377 0.73 1.18 -36.95
C GLN A 377 1.49 2.19 -37.82
N THR A 378 0.82 3.16 -38.45
CA THR A 378 1.47 4.06 -39.42
C THR A 378 2.07 5.36 -38.85
N THR A 379 2.05 5.57 -37.53
CA THR A 379 2.64 6.78 -36.90
C THR A 379 3.99 6.54 -36.19
N LEU A 380 4.62 5.38 -36.35
CA LEU A 380 5.87 5.05 -35.64
C LEU A 380 7.15 5.04 -36.48
N ASN A 381 7.11 5.31 -37.79
CA ASN A 381 8.30 5.34 -38.66
C ASN A 381 8.45 6.64 -39.47
N SER A 382 8.29 7.79 -38.80
CA SER A 382 8.76 9.08 -39.31
C SER A 382 9.54 9.79 -38.21
N ARG A 383 10.80 9.40 -38.03
CA ARG A 383 11.85 10.19 -37.40
C ARG A 383 13.11 10.08 -38.24
#